data_AF-A0A1Q4F0F6-F1
#
_entry.id   AF-A0A1Q4F0F6-F1
#
_cell.length_a   1.000
_cell.length_b   1.000
_cell.length_c   1.000
_cell.angle_alpha   90.00
_cell.angle_beta   90.00
_cell.angle_gamma   90.00
#
_symmetry.space_group_name_H-M   'P 1'
#
loop_
_entity.id
_entity.type
_entity.pdbx_description
1 polymer ?
#
loop_
_entity_poly.entity_id
_entity_poly.type
_entity_poly.pdbx_seq_one_letter_code
_entity_poly.pdbx_strand_id
1 'polypeptide(L)'
;MSKAEKLSALQQLSGNGQKEIFRVDLSQVISKYTGETEKQLNKIFDEAESKDWILFFDEADALFGKRTDVKDAHDKYANQEIAYLLQRLENFKGIAVFATNSVDNMPEALKKRVVRGKRQL
;
A
#
# COMPACT_ATOMS: atom_id res chain seq x y z
N MET A 1 -11.49 8.20 9.67
CA MET A 1 -10.49 9.27 9.45
C MET A 1 -10.73 9.83 8.08
N SER A 2 -11.00 11.12 8.01
CA SER A 2 -11.03 11.91 6.78
C SER A 2 -9.64 11.91 6.13
N LYS A 3 -9.59 12.25 4.83
CA LYS A 3 -8.33 12.37 4.07
C LYS A 3 -7.35 13.35 4.73
N ALA A 4 -7.87 14.42 5.35
CA ALA A 4 -7.07 15.41 6.07
C ALA A 4 -6.38 14.82 7.30
N GLU A 5 -7.08 14.02 8.12
CA GLU A 5 -6.51 13.40 9.32
C GLU A 5 -5.37 12.42 9.00
N LYS A 6 -5.51 11.65 7.91
CA LYS A 6 -4.45 10.73 7.43
C LYS A 6 -3.19 11.51 7.05
N LEU A 7 -3.35 12.61 6.33
CA LEU A 7 -2.23 13.49 5.93
C LEU A 7 -1.55 14.14 7.14
N SER A 8 -2.31 14.63 8.11
CA SER A 8 -1.76 15.21 9.33
C SER A 8 -0.97 14.18 10.16
N ALA A 9 -1.45 12.94 10.26
CA ALA A 9 -0.72 11.88 10.96
C ALA A 9 0.61 11.52 10.25
N LEU A 10 0.61 11.49 8.91
CA LEU A 10 1.83 11.27 8.14
C LEU A 10 2.85 12.40 8.31
N GLN A 11 2.38 13.66 8.37
CA GLN A 11 3.27 14.80 8.62
C GLN A 11 3.94 14.74 10.01
N GLN A 12 3.24 14.20 11.02
CA GLN A 12 3.85 13.96 12.34
C GLN A 12 4.89 12.84 12.28
N LEU A 13 4.66 11.78 11.50
CA LEU A 13 5.61 10.68 11.29
C LEU A 13 6.85 11.11 10.48
N SER A 14 6.70 12.06 9.56
CA SER A 14 7.79 12.65 8.77
C SER A 14 8.81 13.43 9.63
N GLY A 15 8.44 13.80 10.87
CA GLY A 15 9.34 14.39 11.87
C GLY A 15 10.02 15.68 11.41
N ASN A 16 9.47 16.85 11.76
CA ASN A 16 10.02 18.18 11.42
C ASN A 16 10.40 18.39 9.93
N GLY A 17 9.89 17.56 9.01
CA GLY A 17 10.12 17.67 7.57
C GLY A 17 11.36 16.94 7.02
N GLN A 18 11.91 15.94 7.73
CA GLN A 18 13.13 15.26 7.26
C GLN A 18 12.89 14.26 6.12
N LYS A 19 11.69 13.66 6.03
CA LYS A 19 11.38 12.67 4.98
C LYS A 19 10.17 13.08 4.17
N GLU A 20 10.30 13.14 2.85
CA GLU A 20 9.15 13.40 1.97
C GLU A 20 8.20 12.21 1.96
N ILE A 21 6.90 12.49 1.79
CA ILE A 21 5.86 11.47 1.71
C ILE A 21 5.48 11.30 0.25
N PHE A 22 5.70 10.11 -0.31
CA PHE A 22 5.28 9.77 -1.65
C PHE A 22 4.00 8.96 -1.61
N ARG A 23 2.90 9.53 -2.13
CA ARG A 23 1.60 8.87 -2.18
C ARG A 23 1.53 7.94 -3.38
N VAL A 24 1.23 6.66 -3.12
CA VAL A 24 1.02 5.63 -4.12
C VAL A 24 -0.46 5.29 -4.14
N ASP A 25 -1.07 5.43 -5.32
CA ASP A 25 -2.44 4.99 -5.57
C ASP A 25 -2.42 3.55 -6.08
N LEU A 26 -2.81 2.61 -5.22
CA LEU A 26 -2.72 1.19 -5.53
C LEU A 26 -3.69 0.76 -6.64
N SER A 27 -4.80 1.48 -6.83
CA SER A 27 -5.74 1.21 -7.93
C SER A 27 -5.13 1.49 -9.30
N GLN A 28 -4.20 2.44 -9.37
CA GLN A 28 -3.52 2.84 -10.60
C GLN A 28 -2.29 1.97 -10.89
N VAL A 29 -1.61 1.53 -9.83
CA VAL A 29 -0.37 0.73 -9.96
C VAL A 29 -0.70 -0.73 -10.26
N ILE A 30 -1.73 -1.31 -9.63
CA ILE A 30 -2.14 -2.69 -9.90
C ILE A 30 -3.14 -2.69 -11.06
N SER A 31 -2.62 -2.92 -12.26
CA SER A 31 -3.40 -2.97 -13.50
C SER A 31 -3.75 -4.40 -13.93
N LYS A 32 -4.64 -4.54 -14.93
CA LYS A 32 -4.96 -5.81 -15.61
C LYS A 32 -3.81 -6.40 -16.43
N TYR A 33 -2.70 -5.66 -16.59
CA TYR A 33 -1.53 -6.06 -17.37
C TYR A 33 -0.39 -6.53 -16.46
N THR A 34 -0.18 -7.85 -16.42
CA THR A 34 0.87 -8.51 -15.64
C THR A 34 2.26 -8.07 -16.15
N GLY A 35 3.13 -7.61 -15.25
CA GLY A 35 4.53 -7.20 -15.54
C GLY A 35 4.78 -5.70 -15.70
N GLU A 36 3.78 -4.86 -16.01
CA GLU A 36 3.93 -3.40 -15.88
C GLU A 36 3.85 -2.96 -14.42
N THR A 37 2.94 -3.58 -13.66
CA THR A 37 2.79 -3.38 -12.22
C THR A 37 4.09 -3.64 -11.45
N GLU A 38 4.76 -4.78 -11.67
CA GLU A 38 6.01 -5.13 -10.99
C GLU A 38 7.13 -4.11 -11.24
N LYS A 39 7.29 -3.66 -12.49
CA LYS A 39 8.28 -2.64 -12.87
C LYS A 39 7.99 -1.30 -12.19
N GLN A 40 6.72 -0.91 -12.15
CA GLN A 40 6.30 0.35 -11.55
C GLN A 40 6.47 0.32 -10.03
N LEU A 41 6.10 -0.78 -9.38
CA LEU A 41 6.36 -1.00 -7.96
C LEU A 41 7.86 -0.95 -7.66
N ASN A 42 8.69 -1.65 -8.44
CA ASN A 42 10.14 -1.62 -8.24
C ASN A 42 10.69 -0.21 -8.25
N LYS A 43 10.35 0.57 -9.29
CA LYS A 43 10.79 1.95 -9.41
C LYS A 43 10.37 2.80 -8.21
N ILE A 44 9.11 2.67 -7.76
CA ILE A 44 8.60 3.40 -6.59
C ILE A 44 9.38 3.04 -5.33
N PHE A 45 9.62 1.76 -5.06
CA PHE A 45 10.36 1.31 -3.90
C PHE A 45 11.84 1.73 -3.96
N ASP A 46 12.48 1.62 -5.12
CA ASP A 46 13.89 1.99 -5.30
C ASP A 46 14.10 3.50 -5.16
N GLU A 47 13.20 4.32 -5.73
CA GLU A 47 13.23 5.77 -5.53
C GLU A 47 12.99 6.15 -4.07
N ALA A 48 12.04 5.48 -3.42
CA ALA A 48 11.75 5.76 -2.03
C ALA A 48 12.91 5.37 -1.10
N GLU A 49 13.60 4.27 -1.37
CA GLU A 49 14.79 3.89 -0.59
C GLU A 49 15.95 4.86 -0.86
N SER A 50 16.19 5.24 -2.12
CA SER A 50 17.26 6.17 -2.49
C SER A 50 17.06 7.58 -1.95
N LYS A 51 15.81 8.03 -1.80
CA LYS A 51 15.48 9.38 -1.34
C LYS A 51 15.01 9.42 0.12
N ASP A 52 15.07 8.28 0.80
CA ASP A 52 14.60 8.10 2.18
C ASP A 52 13.14 8.57 2.39
N TRP A 53 12.28 8.29 1.42
CA TRP A 53 10.88 8.68 1.42
C TRP A 53 10.00 7.74 2.25
N ILE A 54 8.92 8.30 2.78
CA ILE A 54 7.81 7.54 3.35
C ILE A 54 6.85 7.19 2.23
N LEU A 55 6.65 5.90 1.96
CA LEU A 55 5.64 5.45 1.01
C LEU A 55 4.27 5.43 1.68
N PHE A 56 3.33 6.20 1.15
CA PHE A 56 1.94 6.20 1.61
C PHE A 56 1.03 5.56 0.57
N PHE A 57 0.63 4.32 0.81
CA PHE A 57 -0.30 3.57 -0.01
C PHE A 57 -1.74 3.90 0.41
N ASP A 58 -2.45 4.67 -0.41
CA ASP A 58 -3.86 4.97 -0.19
C ASP A 58 -4.75 3.99 -0.95
N GLU A 59 -6.01 3.90 -0.53
CA GLU A 59 -7.00 2.99 -1.13
C GLU A 59 -6.51 1.53 -1.15
N ALA A 60 -5.84 1.09 -0.09
CA ALA A 60 -5.32 -0.28 -0.03
C ALA A 60 -6.43 -1.34 -0.08
N ASP A 61 -7.71 -0.97 0.13
CA ASP A 61 -8.86 -1.83 -0.16
C ASP A 61 -9.01 -2.18 -1.65
N ALA A 62 -8.43 -1.42 -2.58
CA ALA A 62 -8.36 -1.77 -4.00
C ALA A 62 -7.56 -3.07 -4.24
N LEU A 63 -6.56 -3.35 -3.39
CA LEU A 63 -5.85 -4.64 -3.40
C LEU A 63 -6.77 -5.81 -3.03
N PHE A 64 -7.79 -5.53 -2.23
CA PHE A 64 -8.67 -6.54 -1.64
C PHE A 64 -10.05 -6.51 -2.30
N GLY A 65 -10.11 -6.05 -3.56
CA GLY A 65 -11.31 -5.95 -4.38
C GLY A 65 -12.23 -7.12 -4.12
N LYS A 66 -13.54 -6.84 -3.96
CA LYS A 66 -14.55 -7.82 -3.58
C LYS A 66 -14.26 -9.12 -4.31
N ARG A 67 -13.94 -10.17 -3.54
CA ARG A 67 -13.93 -11.57 -4.00
C ARG A 67 -15.34 -11.90 -4.46
N THR A 68 -15.74 -11.37 -5.61
CA THR A 68 -16.89 -11.87 -6.32
C THR A 68 -16.52 -13.28 -6.72
N ASP A 69 -17.44 -14.20 -6.48
CA ASP A 69 -17.36 -15.67 -6.61
C ASP A 69 -17.07 -16.14 -8.06
N VAL A 70 -16.15 -15.49 -8.75
CA VAL A 70 -15.88 -15.68 -10.16
C VAL A 70 -14.55 -16.39 -10.26
N LYS A 71 -14.63 -17.68 -10.57
CA LYS A 71 -13.54 -18.61 -10.85
C LYS A 71 -12.79 -18.26 -12.15
N ASP A 72 -12.44 -16.99 -12.36
CA ASP A 72 -11.78 -16.53 -13.58
C ASP A 72 -10.28 -16.28 -13.36
N ALA A 73 -9.52 -16.43 -14.45
CA ALA A 73 -8.07 -16.22 -14.49
C ALA A 73 -7.63 -14.85 -13.94
N HIS A 74 -8.53 -13.86 -13.88
CA HIS A 74 -8.30 -12.54 -13.29
C HIS A 74 -7.91 -12.58 -11.81
N ASP A 75 -8.47 -13.49 -11.01
CA ASP A 75 -8.14 -13.59 -9.57
C ASP A 75 -6.73 -14.14 -9.34
N LYS A 76 -6.23 -15.00 -10.24
CA LYS A 76 -4.86 -15.54 -10.13
C LYS A 76 -3.80 -14.46 -10.32
N TYR A 77 -3.99 -13.56 -11.28
CA TYR A 77 -3.03 -12.49 -11.55
C TYR A 77 -3.03 -11.43 -10.43
N ALA A 78 -4.20 -11.04 -9.91
CA ALA A 78 -4.27 -10.13 -8.77
C ALA A 78 -3.53 -10.69 -7.54
N ASN A 79 -3.64 -12.00 -7.27
CA ASN A 79 -2.91 -12.64 -6.19
C ASN A 79 -1.38 -12.64 -6.38
N GLN A 80 -0.90 -12.76 -7.62
CA GLN A 80 0.54 -12.69 -7.92
C GLN A 80 1.11 -11.30 -7.69
N GLU A 81 0.42 -10.25 -8.15
CA GLU A 81 0.86 -8.86 -7.95
C GLU A 81 0.83 -8.46 -6.46
N ILE A 82 -0.17 -8.94 -5.70
CA ILE A 82 -0.20 -8.77 -4.25
C ILE A 82 0.97 -9.50 -3.59
N ALA A 83 1.25 -10.75 -3.97
CA ALA A 83 2.39 -11.49 -3.44
C ALA A 83 3.71 -10.76 -3.73
N TYR A 84 3.86 -10.19 -4.92
CA TYR A 84 5.01 -9.38 -5.31
C TYR A 84 5.15 -8.12 -4.44
N LEU A 85 4.06 -7.36 -4.27
CA LEU A 85 4.03 -6.19 -3.40
C LEU A 85 4.45 -6.54 -1.97
N LEU A 86 3.91 -7.65 -1.42
CA LEU A 86 4.28 -8.13 -0.08
C LEU A 86 5.77 -8.45 0.00
N GLN A 87 6.32 -9.18 -0.97
CA GLN A 87 7.74 -9.49 -1.01
C GLN A 87 8.61 -8.23 -1.09
N ARG A 88 8.21 -7.22 -1.87
CA ARG A 88 8.94 -5.94 -1.93
C ARG A 88 8.86 -5.18 -0.62
N LEU A 89 7.71 -5.17 0.04
CA LEU A 89 7.57 -4.58 1.38
C LEU A 89 8.45 -5.25 2.43
N GLU A 90 8.66 -6.56 2.36
CA GLU A 90 9.54 -7.25 3.30
C GLU A 90 11.01 -6.89 3.12
N ASN A 91 11.42 -6.54 1.90
CA ASN A 91 12.79 -6.14 1.59
C ASN A 91 13.00 -4.62 1.69
N PHE A 92 11.93 -3.82 1.75
CA PHE A 92 12.00 -2.37 1.82
C PHE A 92 12.48 -1.92 3.19
N LYS A 93 13.59 -1.17 3.23
CA LYS A 93 14.19 -0.70 4.49
C LYS A 93 13.59 0.63 4.99
N GLY A 94 12.70 1.24 4.21
CA GLY A 94 12.04 2.49 4.53
C GLY A 94 10.71 2.32 5.28
N ILE A 95 9.98 3.43 5.42
CA ILE A 95 8.67 3.44 6.08
C ILE A 95 7.59 3.34 5.01
N ALA A 96 6.75 2.30 5.11
CA ALA A 96 5.56 2.13 4.29
C ALA A 96 4.30 2.23 5.18
N VAL A 97 3.36 3.09 4.79
CA VAL A 97 2.10 3.32 5.49
C VAL A 97 0.93 2.97 4.57
N PHE A 98 0.04 2.12 5.04
CA PHE A 98 -1.17 1.71 4.31
C PHE A 98 -2.40 2.36 4.92
N ALA A 99 -3.17 3.05 4.08
CA ALA A 99 -4.50 3.54 4.41
C ALA A 99 -5.56 2.72 3.68
N THR A 100 -6.46 2.12 4.45
CA THR A 100 -7.63 1.41 3.94
C THR A 100 -8.86 1.79 4.75
N ASN A 101 -10.03 1.75 4.09
CA ASN A 101 -11.31 1.85 4.79
C ASN A 101 -11.86 0.47 5.22
N SER A 102 -11.26 -0.63 4.72
CA SER A 102 -11.74 -2.00 4.91
C SER A 102 -10.62 -2.91 5.41
N VAL A 103 -10.60 -3.18 6.72
CA VAL A 103 -9.57 -4.04 7.34
C VAL A 103 -9.93 -5.52 7.24
N ASP A 104 -11.21 -5.84 7.09
CA ASP A 104 -11.73 -7.22 7.12
C ASP A 104 -11.15 -8.11 6.01
N ASN A 105 -10.98 -7.55 4.80
CA ASN A 105 -10.45 -8.27 3.63
C ASN A 105 -8.92 -8.20 3.51
N MET A 106 -8.22 -7.58 4.47
CA MET A 106 -6.77 -7.44 4.43
C MET A 106 -6.07 -8.81 4.64
N PRO A 107 -5.04 -9.14 3.86
CA PRO A 107 -4.20 -10.33 4.06
C PRO A 107 -3.63 -10.37 5.47
N GLU A 108 -3.60 -11.56 6.06
CA GLU A 108 -2.95 -11.85 7.35
C GLU A 108 -1.50 -11.35 7.39
N ALA A 109 -0.78 -11.43 6.27
CA ALA A 109 0.60 -10.95 6.15
C ALA A 109 0.73 -9.44 6.41
N LEU A 110 -0.27 -8.64 6.02
CA LEU A 110 -0.30 -7.20 6.29
C LEU A 110 -0.85 -6.89 7.68
N LYS A 111 -1.84 -7.66 8.17
CA LYS A 111 -2.43 -7.47 9.50
C LYS A 111 -1.39 -7.46 10.63
N LYS A 112 -0.34 -8.27 10.51
CA LYS A 112 0.76 -8.34 11.49
C LYS A 112 1.58 -7.04 11.61
N ARG A 113 1.46 -6.11 10.66
CA ARG A 113 2.25 -4.87 10.55
C ARG A 113 1.39 -3.60 10.68
N VAL A 114 0.11 -3.69 11.04
CA VAL A 114 -0.81 -2.54 11.12
C VAL A 114 -0.83 -1.94 12.53
N VAL A 115 -0.57 -0.63 12.62
CA VAL A 115 -0.91 0.18 13.80
C VAL A 115 -2.31 0.75 13.62
N ARG A 116 -3.27 0.29 14.43
CA ARG A 116 -4.68 0.70 14.32
C ARG A 116 -4.87 2.08 14.97
N GLY A 117 -5.03 3.12 14.15
CA GLY A 117 -5.46 4.43 14.66
C GLY A 117 -6.89 4.34 15.21
N LYS A 118 -7.07 4.58 16.52
CA LYS A 118 -8.41 4.63 17.12
C LYS A 118 -9.17 5.80 16.49
N ARG A 119 -10.31 5.53 15.84
CA ARG A 119 -11.35 6.55 15.63
C ARG A 119 -11.84 6.93 17.03
N GLN A 120 -11.49 8.12 17.51
CA GLN A 120 -12.27 8.74 18.56
C GLN A 120 -13.58 9.20 17.90
N LEU A 121 -14.69 8.64 18.40
CA LEU A 121 -16.05 8.99 18.00
C LEU A 121 -16.38 10.41 18.41
#